data_AF-A0AAC8TI27-F1
#
_entry.id   AF-A0AAC8TI27-F1
#
_cell.length_a   1.000
_cell.length_b   1.000
_cell.length_c   1.000
_cell.angle_alpha   90.00
_cell.angle_beta   90.00
_cell.angle_gamma   90.00
#
_symmetry.space_group_name_H-M   'P 1'
#
loop_
_entity.id
_entity.type
_entity.pdbx_description
1 polymer ?
#
loop_
_entity_poly.entity_id
_entity_poly.type
_entity_poly.pdbx_seq_one_letter_code
_entity_poly.pdbx_strand_id
1 'polypeptide(L)'
;MALPKHLDDAADRLHEAFARIEDARARPTSPESLREWLNALTDYSQALMDLHEFSNESVHEKLHMLSGLLKLQSFPEEPLREMEPEVPQPPGS
;
A
#
# COMPACT_ATOMS: atom_id res chain seq x y z
N MET A 1 2.74 6.41 -19.53
CA MET A 1 4.08 6.84 -19.06
C MET A 1 4.65 5.69 -18.25
N ALA A 2 5.96 5.45 -18.30
CA ALA A 2 6.55 4.21 -17.78
C ALA A 2 6.51 4.20 -16.24
N LEU A 3 5.85 3.19 -15.66
CA LEU A 3 5.77 2.87 -14.21
C LEU A 3 7.07 3.12 -13.41
N PRO A 4 8.28 2.85 -13.94
CA PRO A 4 9.54 3.09 -13.21
C PRO A 4 9.74 4.54 -12.79
N LYS A 5 9.32 5.53 -13.59
CA LYS A 5 9.52 6.95 -13.25
C LYS A 5 8.66 7.38 -12.06
N HIS A 6 7.44 6.85 -11.95
CA HIS A 6 6.55 7.15 -10.82
C HIS A 6 7.03 6.51 -9.52
N LEU A 7 7.68 5.34 -9.61
CA LEU A 7 8.35 4.68 -8.49
C LEU A 7 9.54 5.51 -8.00
N ASP A 8 10.39 5.98 -8.91
CA ASP A 8 11.55 6.82 -8.57
C ASP A 8 11.09 8.14 -7.92
N ASP A 9 10.11 8.82 -8.51
CA ASP A 9 9.56 10.07 -7.96
C ASP A 9 8.93 9.88 -6.56
N ALA A 10 8.22 8.77 -6.34
CA ALA A 10 7.64 8.44 -5.03
C ALA A 10 8.72 8.09 -4.00
N ALA A 11 9.78 7.39 -4.41
CA ALA A 11 10.93 7.09 -3.55
C ALA A 11 11.70 8.35 -3.16
N ASP A 12 11.87 9.32 -4.06
CA ASP A 12 12.51 10.60 -3.78
C ASP A 12 11.68 11.42 -2.78
N ARG A 13 10.36 11.51 -2.98
CA ARG A 13 9.44 12.16 -2.03
C ARG A 13 9.48 11.52 -0.65
N LEU A 14 9.59 10.20 -0.58
CA LEU A 14 9.73 9.47 0.69
C LEU A 14 11.02 9.88 1.43
N HIS A 15 12.15 9.93 0.72
CA HIS A 15 13.43 10.34 1.31
C HIS A 15 13.41 11.78 1.79
N GLU A 16 12.82 12.70 1.02
CA GLU A 16 12.69 14.10 1.42
C GLU A 16 11.82 14.26 2.67
N ALA A 17 10.67 13.56 2.72
CA ALA A 17 9.80 13.58 3.89
C ALA A 17 10.52 13.01 5.14
N PHE A 18 11.30 11.95 4.98
CA PHE A 18 12.10 11.38 6.07
C PHE A 18 13.16 12.36 6.58
N ALA A 19 13.87 13.06 5.69
CA ALA A 19 14.83 14.09 6.07
C ALA A 19 14.16 15.23 6.87
N ARG A 20 12.96 15.65 6.45
CA ARG A 20 12.17 16.67 7.15
C ARG A 20 11.69 16.21 8.53
N ILE A 21 11.36 14.92 8.69
CA ILE A 21 11.02 14.33 9.99
C ILE A 21 12.21 14.40 10.94
N GLU A 22 13.39 13.98 10.49
CA GLU A 22 14.60 13.98 11.33
C GLU A 22 15.07 15.40 11.68
N ASP A 23 14.96 16.35 10.75
CA ASP A 23 15.25 17.76 11.02
C ASP A 23 14.28 18.37 12.04
N ALA A 24 12.97 18.12 11.89
CA ALA A 24 11.97 18.58 12.86
C ALA A 24 12.17 17.94 14.24
N ARG A 25 12.64 16.68 14.29
CA ARG A 25 12.94 15.96 15.54
C ARG A 25 14.19 16.49 16.26
N ALA A 26 15.16 17.02 15.52
CA ALA A 26 16.37 17.62 16.09
C ALA A 26 16.11 19.00 16.72
N ARG A 27 15.02 19.67 16.32
CA ARG A 27 14.62 20.98 16.87
C ARG A 27 14.00 20.83 18.27
N PRO A 28 14.12 21.85 19.13
CA PRO A 28 13.38 21.89 20.38
C PRO A 28 11.87 21.77 20.16
N THR A 29 11.17 21.09 21.06
CA THR A 29 9.72 20.90 20.96
C THR A 29 9.00 22.24 21.11
N SER A 30 8.41 22.71 20.01
CA SER A 30 7.54 23.88 19.94
C SER A 30 6.30 23.52 19.12
N PRO A 31 5.20 24.28 19.22
CA PRO A 31 4.01 24.06 18.39
C PRO A 31 4.33 24.04 16.89
N GLU A 32 5.26 24.88 16.46
CA GLU A 32 5.72 24.99 15.07
C GLU A 32 6.51 23.76 14.64
N SER A 33 7.48 23.31 15.46
CA SER A 33 8.26 22.10 15.13
C SER A 33 7.39 20.84 15.15
N LEU A 34 6.41 20.76 16.06
CA LEU A 34 5.41 19.69 16.08
C LEU A 34 4.53 19.70 14.83
N ARG A 35 4.11 20.89 14.36
CA ARG A 35 3.32 21.02 13.14
C ARG A 35 4.12 20.60 11.91
N GLU A 36 5.38 21.03 11.81
CA GLU A 36 6.28 20.61 10.73
C GLU A 36 6.52 19.10 10.73
N TRP A 37 6.72 18.52 11.92
CA TRP A 37 6.88 17.08 12.09
C TRP A 37 5.63 16.30 11.66
N LEU A 38 4.44 16.75 12.06
CA LEU A 38 3.17 16.14 11.65
C LEU A 38 2.95 16.22 10.14
N ASN A 39 3.23 17.37 9.52
CA ASN A 39 3.14 17.53 8.08
C ASN A 39 4.10 16.58 7.35
N ALA A 40 5.35 16.47 7.82
CA ALA A 40 6.34 15.58 7.22
C ALA A 40 5.95 14.10 7.36
N LEU A 41 5.31 13.71 8.47
CA LEU A 41 4.74 12.37 8.65
C LEU A 41 3.58 12.10 7.68
N THR A 42 2.71 13.08 7.45
CA THR A 42 1.65 12.96 6.44
C THR A 42 2.24 12.79 5.05
N ASP A 43 3.21 13.62 4.67
CA ASP A 43 3.91 13.54 3.38
C ASP A 43 4.59 12.16 3.19
N TYR A 44 5.25 11.65 4.24
CA TYR A 44 5.88 10.33 4.26
C TYR A 44 4.85 9.21 4.07
N SER A 45 3.72 9.26 4.77
CA SER A 45 2.66 8.26 4.65
C SER A 45 2.02 8.23 3.26
N GLN A 46 1.86 9.39 2.62
CA GLN A 46 1.36 9.48 1.26
C GLN A 46 2.34 8.88 0.25
N ALA A 47 3.63 9.20 0.38
CA ALA A 47 4.66 8.63 -0.49
C ALA A 47 4.77 7.09 -0.34
N LEU A 48 4.58 6.56 0.87
CA LEU A 48 4.47 5.11 1.09
C LEU A 48 3.26 4.49 0.38
N MET A 49 2.09 5.13 0.45
CA MET A 49 0.90 4.65 -0.25
C MET A 49 1.12 4.61 -1.76
N ASP A 50 1.68 5.67 -2.33
CA ASP A 50 1.99 5.77 -3.75
C ASP A 50 2.97 4.63 -4.18
N LEU A 51 4.03 4.39 -3.40
CA LEU A 51 4.97 3.27 -3.63
C LEU A 51 4.28 1.90 -3.59
N HIS A 52 3.40 1.70 -2.62
CA HIS A 52 2.64 0.45 -2.49
C HIS A 52 1.70 0.23 -3.67
N GLU A 53 1.00 1.27 -4.13
CA GLU A 53 0.11 1.21 -5.28
C GLU A 53 0.87 0.83 -6.55
N PHE A 54 1.94 1.55 -6.88
CA PHE A 54 2.73 1.27 -8.09
C PHE A 54 3.40 -0.12 -8.03
N SER A 55 3.87 -0.55 -6.85
CA SER A 55 4.43 -1.88 -6.68
C SER A 55 3.38 -2.97 -6.91
N ASN A 56 2.18 -2.80 -6.35
CA ASN A 56 1.09 -3.75 -6.51
C ASN A 56 0.64 -3.82 -7.97
N GLU A 57 0.47 -2.69 -8.64
CA GLU A 57 0.15 -2.63 -10.08
C GLU A 57 1.19 -3.40 -10.91
N SER A 58 2.49 -3.20 -10.63
CA SER A 58 3.56 -3.91 -11.33
C SER A 58 3.51 -5.43 -11.12
N VAL A 59 3.24 -5.86 -9.89
CA VAL A 59 3.10 -7.29 -9.55
C VAL A 59 1.87 -7.88 -10.26
N HIS A 60 0.73 -7.19 -10.24
CA HIS A 60 -0.48 -7.60 -10.93
C HIS A 60 -0.25 -7.73 -12.44
N GLU A 61 0.41 -6.78 -13.07
CA GLU A 61 0.75 -6.83 -14.50
C GLU A 61 1.62 -8.04 -14.83
N LYS A 62 2.66 -8.31 -14.02
CA LYS A 62 3.54 -9.48 -14.20
C LYS A 62 2.82 -10.81 -14.00
N LEU A 63 1.96 -10.91 -12.97
CA LEU A 63 1.15 -12.10 -12.71
C LEU A 63 0.14 -12.33 -13.83
N HIS A 64 -0.46 -11.27 -14.37
CA HIS A 64 -1.36 -11.36 -15.51
C HIS A 64 -0.64 -11.87 -16.76
N MET A 65 0.53 -11.30 -17.08
CA MET A 65 1.36 -11.79 -18.19
C MET A 65 1.76 -13.25 -18.02
N LEU A 66 2.20 -13.65 -16.82
CA LEU A 66 2.58 -15.02 -16.52
C LEU A 66 1.40 -16.00 -16.67
N SER A 67 0.21 -15.59 -16.21
CA SER A 67 -1.03 -16.38 -16.36
C SER A 67 -1.39 -16.59 -17.83
N GLY A 68 -1.25 -15.54 -18.66
CA GLY A 68 -1.42 -15.62 -20.11
C GLY A 68 -0.41 -16.55 -20.78
N LEU A 69 0.87 -16.48 -20.41
CA LEU A 69 1.93 -17.36 -20.94
C LEU A 69 1.71 -18.83 -20.56
N LEU A 70 1.27 -19.08 -19.33
CA LEU A 70 1.00 -20.43 -18.83
C LEU A 70 -0.35 -20.99 -19.29
N LYS A 71 -1.15 -20.21 -20.05
CA LYS A 71 -2.54 -20.54 -20.42
C LYS A 71 -3.37 -21.01 -19.23
N LEU A 72 -3.06 -20.47 -18.04
CA LEU A 72 -3.87 -20.73 -16.85
C LEU A 72 -5.25 -20.13 -17.15
N GLN A 73 -6.27 -20.98 -17.16
CA GLN A 73 -7.64 -20.50 -17.33
C GLN A 73 -7.93 -19.46 -16.25
N SER A 74 -8.64 -18.40 -16.63
CA SER A 74 -9.16 -17.37 -15.73
C SER A 74 -9.66 -18.00 -14.43
N PHE A 75 -9.16 -17.51 -13.30
CA PHE A 75 -9.72 -17.89 -12.00
C PHE A 75 -11.23 -17.65 -12.03
N PRO A 76 -12.04 -18.60 -11.54
CA PRO A 76 -13.48 -18.39 -11.50
C PRO A 76 -13.77 -17.11 -10.70
N GLU A 77 -14.48 -16.16 -11.31
CA GLU A 77 -15.08 -14.99 -10.66
C GLU A 77 -16.23 -15.40 -9.74
N GLU A 78 -16.11 -16.52 -9.03
CA GLU A 78 -17.06 -16.82 -7.97
C GLU A 78 -16.73 -15.88 -6.82
N PRO A 79 -17.66 -14.97 -6.43
CA PRO A 79 -17.50 -14.27 -5.17
C PRO A 79 -17.31 -15.36 -4.12
N LEU A 80 -16.25 -15.24 -3.32
CA LEU A 80 -16.03 -16.10 -2.16
C LEU A 80 -17.37 -16.15 -1.42
N ARG A 81 -18.12 -17.24 -1.62
CA ARG A 81 -19.35 -17.46 -0.88
C ARG A 81 -18.90 -17.37 0.56
N GLU A 82 -19.43 -16.37 1.25
CA GLU A 82 -19.33 -16.24 2.69
C GLU A 82 -19.53 -17.66 3.21
N MET A 83 -18.47 -18.24 3.78
CA MET A 83 -18.59 -19.47 4.54
C MET A 83 -19.45 -19.08 5.73
N GLU A 84 -20.77 -19.11 5.54
CA GLU A 84 -21.71 -19.00 6.64
C GLU A 84 -21.26 -20.06 7.65
N PRO A 85 -20.92 -19.67 8.89
CA PRO A 85 -20.54 -20.64 9.89
C PRO A 85 -21.73 -21.57 10.08
N GLU A 86 -21.56 -22.84 9.73
CA GLU A 86 -22.56 -23.87 9.96
C GLU A 86 -22.79 -23.96 11.48
N VAL A 87 -23.84 -23.30 11.95
CA VAL A 87 -24.24 -23.34 13.36
C VAL A 87 -24.66 -24.78 13.65
N PRO A 88 -24.00 -25.49 14.59
CA PRO A 88 -24.39 -26.86 14.91
C PRO A 88 -25.83 -26.86 15.44
N GLN A 89 -26.73 -27.58 14.77
CA GLN A 89 -28.08 -27.78 15.29
C GLN A 89 -28.00 -28.59 16.59
N PRO A 90 -28.67 -28.15 17.69
CA PRO A 90 -28.75 -28.96 18.90
C PRO A 90 -29.60 -30.21 18.63
N PRO A 91 -29.24 -31.38 19.20
CA PRO A 91 -30.04 -32.59 19.05
C PRO A 91 -31.42 -32.35 19.65
N GLY A 92 -32.44 -32.73 18.86
CA GLY A 92 -33.85 -32.49 19.15
C GLY A 92 -34.35 -33.08 20.46
N SER A 93 -35.45 -32.48 20.94
CA SER A 93 -36.27 -32.86 22.10
C SER A 93 -36.77 -34.29 22.08
#